data_AF-A0A6A4AYP2-F1
#
_entry.id   AF-A0A6A4AYP2-F1
#
_cell.length_a   1.000
_cell.length_b   1.000
_cell.length_c   1.000
_cell.angle_alpha   90.00
_cell.angle_beta   90.00
_cell.angle_gamma   90.00
#
_symmetry.space_group_name_H-M   'P 1'
#
loop_
_entity.id
_entity.type
_entity.pdbx_description
1 polymer ?
#
loop_
_entity_poly.entity_id
_entity_poly.type
_entity_poly.pdbx_seq_one_letter_code
_entity_poly.pdbx_strand_id
1 'polypeptide(L)'
;MIPAVRHIRFRSISCGFGHSLALSTDGTVYASGSASHGKLGIGPVQAKESLTLAPVVLSSLVRSGVRVRKIACGPSHSALLTTDGALFVWGCGDGGRLGLGDGRDVGEDRVPRNGGQLRVIPTPTRVAEPFGHKKLVEVACGAAHTVVLTALERSSSGQPTGGGEVYVAGSNHALDKFTPQFTRVEIKSLSSMVMMVKVGCGPAHTALVSTEGELYTWGKNVGGSTGHAVNVPLITEPTRVGC
;
A
#
# COMPACT_ATOMS: atom_id res chain seq x y z
N MET A 1 -4.80 -21.57 -22.46
CA MET A 1 -5.60 -21.63 -21.19
C MET A 1 -4.72 -22.26 -20.12
N ILE A 2 -4.52 -21.63 -18.96
CA ILE A 2 -3.69 -22.18 -17.87
C ILE A 2 -4.57 -23.13 -17.03
N PRO A 3 -4.33 -24.45 -17.02
CA PRO A 3 -5.21 -25.41 -16.35
C PRO A 3 -5.42 -25.15 -14.86
N ALA A 4 -4.39 -24.60 -14.19
CA ALA A 4 -4.37 -24.34 -12.75
C ALA A 4 -5.49 -23.40 -12.23
N VAL A 5 -6.13 -22.61 -13.11
CA VAL A 5 -7.14 -21.62 -12.70
C VAL A 5 -8.48 -21.78 -13.44
N ARG A 6 -8.71 -22.91 -14.13
CA ARG A 6 -9.81 -23.13 -15.08
C ARG A 6 -11.24 -23.00 -14.49
N HIS A 7 -11.39 -23.00 -13.16
CA HIS A 7 -12.69 -22.89 -12.48
C HIS A 7 -12.71 -21.84 -11.37
N ILE A 8 -11.74 -20.93 -11.36
CA ILE A 8 -11.62 -19.90 -10.34
C ILE A 8 -12.28 -18.62 -10.83
N ARG A 9 -13.20 -18.08 -10.04
CA ARG A 9 -13.79 -16.77 -10.30
C ARG A 9 -12.95 -15.69 -9.61
N PHE A 10 -12.43 -14.76 -10.40
CA PHE A 10 -11.68 -13.61 -9.91
C PHE A 10 -12.59 -12.39 -9.81
N ARG A 11 -12.37 -11.57 -8.78
CA ARG A 11 -13.11 -10.31 -8.55
C ARG A 11 -12.26 -9.06 -8.63
N SER A 12 -10.93 -9.20 -8.51
CA SER A 12 -10.02 -8.06 -8.55
C SER A 12 -8.63 -8.50 -8.97
N ILE A 13 -7.91 -7.59 -9.61
CA ILE A 13 -6.52 -7.75 -10.03
C ILE A 13 -5.73 -6.51 -9.63
N SER A 14 -4.43 -6.67 -9.42
CA SER A 14 -3.49 -5.56 -9.27
C SER A 14 -2.16 -5.93 -9.95
N CYS A 15 -1.59 -4.99 -10.68
CA CYS A 15 -0.40 -5.22 -11.51
C CYS A 15 0.73 -4.30 -11.04
N GLY A 16 1.91 -4.87 -10.84
CA GLY A 16 3.14 -4.16 -10.53
C GLY A 16 4.12 -4.18 -11.69
N PHE A 17 5.41 -3.91 -11.42
CA PHE A 17 6.44 -3.98 -12.44
C PHE A 17 6.91 -5.43 -12.61
N GLY A 18 6.29 -6.13 -13.56
CA GLY A 18 6.63 -7.51 -13.89
C GLY A 18 6.05 -8.56 -12.94
N HIS A 19 5.07 -8.22 -12.09
CA HIS A 19 4.24 -9.19 -11.36
C HIS A 19 2.79 -8.76 -11.33
N SER A 20 1.90 -9.69 -11.01
CA SER A 20 0.48 -9.43 -10.84
C SER A 20 -0.11 -10.27 -9.72
N LEU A 21 -1.04 -9.68 -8.99
CA LEU A 21 -1.89 -10.34 -8.02
C LEU A 21 -3.31 -10.44 -8.55
N ALA A 22 -3.96 -11.58 -8.30
CA ALA A 22 -5.36 -11.80 -8.61
C ALA A 22 -6.09 -12.30 -7.35
N LEU A 23 -7.21 -11.68 -7.04
CA LEU A 23 -8.06 -12.02 -5.90
C LEU A 23 -9.30 -12.74 -6.38
N SER A 24 -9.46 -13.98 -5.93
CA SER A 24 -10.66 -14.79 -6.18
C SER A 24 -11.86 -14.33 -5.34
N THR A 25 -13.06 -14.76 -5.74
CA THR A 25 -14.31 -14.46 -5.02
C THR A 25 -14.36 -15.10 -3.63
N ASP A 26 -13.65 -16.21 -3.42
CA ASP A 26 -13.54 -16.85 -2.11
C ASP A 26 -12.54 -16.14 -1.18
N GLY A 27 -11.77 -15.18 -1.67
CA GLY A 27 -10.79 -14.44 -0.86
C GLY A 27 -9.36 -15.00 -0.91
N THR A 28 -9.09 -16.01 -1.75
CA THR A 28 -7.75 -16.53 -2.03
C THR A 28 -7.00 -15.63 -3.01
N VAL A 29 -5.72 -15.39 -2.74
CA VAL A 29 -4.82 -14.57 -3.57
C VAL A 29 -3.89 -15.47 -4.38
N TYR A 30 -3.74 -15.12 -5.65
CA TYR A 30 -2.83 -15.72 -6.60
C TYR A 30 -1.82 -14.69 -7.06
N ALA A 31 -0.56 -15.09 -7.23
CA ALA A 31 0.51 -14.25 -7.74
C ALA A 31 1.18 -14.87 -8.97
N SER A 32 1.57 -14.04 -9.93
CA SER A 32 2.27 -14.47 -11.15
C SER A 32 3.32 -13.46 -11.59
N GLY A 33 4.30 -13.90 -12.38
CA GLY A 33 5.36 -13.07 -12.93
C GLY A 33 6.68 -13.21 -12.17
N SER A 34 7.39 -12.10 -12.00
CA SER A 34 8.72 -12.06 -11.42
C SER A 34 8.71 -12.22 -9.90
N ALA A 35 9.46 -13.20 -9.40
CA ALA A 35 9.73 -13.42 -7.98
C ALA A 35 10.82 -12.50 -7.41
N SER A 36 11.42 -11.65 -8.23
CA SER A 36 12.45 -10.69 -7.81
C SER A 36 11.97 -9.85 -6.63
N HIS A 37 12.87 -9.58 -5.69
CA HIS A 37 12.58 -8.82 -4.47
C HIS A 37 11.42 -9.40 -3.63
N GLY A 38 11.08 -10.69 -3.76
CA GLY A 38 10.05 -11.35 -2.96
C GLY A 38 8.62 -10.88 -3.22
N LYS A 39 8.37 -10.07 -4.25
CA LYS A 39 7.08 -9.37 -4.49
C LYS A 39 5.88 -10.25 -4.79
N LEU A 40 6.10 -11.56 -5.04
CA LEU A 40 5.04 -12.56 -5.18
C LEU A 40 4.47 -13.05 -3.83
N GLY A 41 5.22 -12.95 -2.74
CA GLY A 41 4.71 -13.36 -1.41
C GLY A 41 4.63 -14.87 -1.20
N ILE A 42 5.28 -15.66 -2.07
CA ILE A 42 5.26 -17.13 -2.03
C ILE A 42 6.37 -17.74 -1.17
N GLY A 43 7.12 -16.91 -0.44
CA GLY A 43 8.31 -17.33 0.32
C GLY A 43 9.61 -17.14 -0.47
N PRO A 44 10.75 -17.51 0.14
CA PRO A 44 12.05 -17.45 -0.53
C PRO A 44 12.03 -18.28 -1.82
N VAL A 45 12.51 -17.70 -2.91
CA VAL A 45 12.60 -18.35 -4.23
C VAL A 45 14.07 -18.42 -4.63
N GLN A 46 14.52 -19.55 -5.16
CA GLN A 46 15.88 -19.66 -5.69
C GLN A 46 16.03 -18.82 -6.95
N ALA A 47 17.24 -18.28 -7.20
CA ALA A 47 17.48 -17.38 -8.35
C ALA A 47 17.10 -18.01 -9.71
N LYS A 48 17.20 -19.34 -9.85
CA LYS A 48 16.83 -20.07 -11.08
C LYS A 48 15.31 -20.17 -11.32
N GLU A 49 14.49 -19.88 -10.30
CA GLU A 49 13.01 -19.97 -10.32
C GLU A 49 12.36 -18.58 -10.31
N SER A 50 13.08 -17.55 -10.76
CA SER A 50 12.69 -16.14 -10.63
C SER A 50 11.42 -15.73 -11.41
N LEU A 51 10.80 -16.63 -12.18
CA LEU A 51 9.62 -16.38 -12.99
C LEU A 51 8.58 -17.49 -12.78
N THR A 52 7.38 -17.09 -12.35
CA THR A 52 6.22 -17.97 -12.30
C THR A 52 5.33 -17.73 -13.52
N LEU A 53 5.35 -18.70 -14.45
CA LEU A 53 4.57 -18.65 -15.70
C LEU A 53 3.06 -18.91 -15.49
N ALA A 54 2.70 -19.52 -14.36
CA ALA A 54 1.32 -19.76 -13.95
C ALA A 54 1.02 -19.05 -12.61
N PRO A 55 -0.22 -18.60 -12.37
CA PRO A 55 -0.63 -18.07 -11.08
C PRO A 55 -0.42 -19.09 -9.95
N VAL A 56 0.32 -18.68 -8.92
CA VAL A 56 0.63 -19.47 -7.73
C VAL A 56 -0.19 -18.95 -6.55
N VAL A 57 -0.81 -19.86 -5.80
CA VAL A 57 -1.57 -19.52 -4.58
C VAL A 57 -0.62 -19.04 -3.48
N LEU A 58 -1.01 -17.99 -2.76
CA LEU A 58 -0.34 -17.58 -1.52
C LEU A 58 -0.74 -18.50 -0.35
N SER A 59 -0.18 -19.72 -0.35
CA SER A 59 -0.55 -20.79 0.59
C SER A 59 -0.35 -20.43 2.07
N SER A 60 0.56 -19.49 2.38
CA SER A 60 0.75 -18.99 3.75
C SER A 60 -0.51 -18.33 4.30
N LEU A 61 -1.19 -17.51 3.50
CA LEU A 61 -2.44 -16.85 3.89
C LEU A 61 -3.58 -17.86 4.07
N VAL A 62 -3.67 -18.83 3.15
CA VAL A 62 -4.68 -19.90 3.21
C VAL A 62 -4.50 -20.73 4.49
N ARG A 63 -3.27 -21.12 4.81
CA ARG A 63 -2.95 -21.89 6.03
C ARG A 63 -3.28 -21.13 7.30
N SER A 64 -3.12 -19.81 7.30
CA SER A 64 -3.48 -18.94 8.42
C SER A 64 -4.96 -18.56 8.46
N GLY A 65 -5.80 -19.10 7.57
CA GLY A 65 -7.24 -18.80 7.52
C GLY A 65 -7.56 -17.35 7.13
N VAL A 66 -6.61 -16.64 6.53
CA VAL A 66 -6.76 -15.22 6.19
C VAL A 66 -7.63 -15.06 4.95
N ARG A 67 -8.70 -14.28 5.06
CA ARG A 67 -9.61 -13.94 3.95
C ARG A 67 -9.29 -12.55 3.43
N VAL A 68 -8.96 -12.44 2.15
CA VAL A 68 -8.51 -11.17 1.55
C VAL A 68 -9.67 -10.43 0.90
N ARG A 69 -9.77 -9.13 1.14
CA ARG A 69 -10.76 -8.21 0.56
C ARG A 69 -10.19 -7.30 -0.53
N LYS A 70 -8.95 -6.84 -0.38
CA LYS A 70 -8.32 -5.92 -1.33
C LYS A 70 -6.86 -6.27 -1.56
N ILE A 71 -6.35 -5.98 -2.76
CA ILE A 71 -4.95 -6.19 -3.16
C ILE A 71 -4.42 -4.92 -3.83
N ALA A 72 -3.13 -4.65 -3.68
CA ALA A 72 -2.42 -3.57 -4.35
C ALA A 72 -0.97 -3.98 -4.67
N CYS A 73 -0.47 -3.55 -5.82
CA CYS A 73 0.89 -3.77 -6.26
C CYS A 73 1.58 -2.44 -6.51
N GLY A 74 2.76 -2.27 -5.94
CA GLY A 74 3.75 -1.31 -6.42
C GLY A 74 4.67 -1.98 -7.45
N PRO A 75 5.74 -1.31 -7.89
CA PRO A 75 6.72 -1.88 -8.81
C PRO A 75 7.47 -3.10 -8.24
N SER A 76 7.84 -3.04 -6.95
CA SER A 76 8.71 -4.04 -6.32
C SER A 76 8.15 -4.58 -5.00
N HIS A 77 6.93 -4.22 -4.65
CA HIS A 77 6.26 -4.67 -3.44
C HIS A 77 4.76 -4.82 -3.66
N SER A 78 4.12 -5.42 -2.68
CA SER A 78 2.71 -5.78 -2.72
C SER A 78 2.09 -5.58 -1.34
N ALA A 79 0.80 -5.29 -1.34
CA ALA A 79 0.01 -5.17 -0.14
C ALA A 79 -1.38 -5.79 -0.34
N LEU A 80 -2.01 -6.15 0.78
CA LEU A 80 -3.39 -6.59 0.79
C LEU A 80 -4.10 -6.13 2.07
N LEU A 81 -5.43 -6.08 2.00
CA LEU A 81 -6.30 -5.90 3.15
C LEU A 81 -7.18 -7.12 3.32
N THR A 82 -7.30 -7.57 4.54
CA THR A 82 -8.18 -8.68 4.92
C THR A 82 -9.62 -8.21 5.12
N THR A 83 -10.55 -9.16 5.23
CA THR A 83 -11.98 -8.85 5.48
C THR A 83 -12.21 -8.19 6.83
N ASP A 84 -11.40 -8.51 7.84
CA ASP A 84 -11.40 -7.89 9.18
C ASP A 84 -10.65 -6.55 9.23
N GLY A 85 -9.99 -6.14 8.14
CA GLY A 85 -9.37 -4.82 8.01
C GLY A 85 -7.90 -4.75 8.43
N ALA A 86 -7.22 -5.90 8.52
CA ALA A 86 -5.77 -5.96 8.75
C ALA A 86 -4.99 -5.74 7.44
N LEU A 87 -3.85 -5.07 7.56
CA LEU A 87 -2.91 -4.85 6.47
C LEU A 87 -1.79 -5.89 6.48
N PHE A 88 -1.50 -6.46 5.30
CA PHE A 88 -0.30 -7.25 5.07
C PHE A 88 0.49 -6.64 3.92
N VAL A 89 1.81 -6.65 4.05
CA VAL A 89 2.77 -6.09 3.09
C VAL A 89 3.91 -7.09 2.86
N TRP A 90 4.48 -7.10 1.67
CA TRP A 90 5.66 -7.90 1.33
C TRP A 90 6.36 -7.37 0.07
N GLY A 91 7.57 -7.85 -0.18
CA GLY A 91 8.41 -7.49 -1.32
C GLY A 91 9.64 -6.68 -0.90
N CYS A 92 10.04 -5.74 -1.75
CA CYS A 92 11.15 -4.83 -1.51
C CYS A 92 10.82 -3.83 -0.39
N GLY A 93 11.65 -3.82 0.66
CA GLY A 93 11.55 -2.89 1.78
C GLY A 93 12.12 -1.49 1.50
N ASP A 94 12.90 -1.30 0.43
CA ASP A 94 13.72 -0.12 0.20
C ASP A 94 12.93 1.20 0.28
N GLY A 95 13.49 2.18 0.97
CA GLY A 95 12.80 3.43 1.21
C GLY A 95 11.64 3.34 2.21
N GLY A 96 11.48 2.25 2.96
CA GLY A 96 10.47 2.16 4.02
C GLY A 96 9.04 1.92 3.52
N ARG A 97 8.87 1.57 2.24
CA ARG A 97 7.55 1.44 1.58
C ARG A 97 6.65 0.33 2.14
N LEU A 98 7.22 -0.61 2.90
CA LEU A 98 6.47 -1.64 3.61
C LEU A 98 5.90 -1.12 4.94
N GLY A 99 6.43 -0.03 5.51
CA GLY A 99 5.94 0.50 6.78
C GLY A 99 6.18 -0.41 8.00
N LEU A 100 7.11 -1.36 7.90
CA LEU A 100 7.45 -2.31 8.96
C LEU A 100 8.47 -1.76 9.97
N GLY A 101 8.84 -0.49 9.85
CA GLY A 101 10.01 0.08 10.52
C GLY A 101 11.26 -0.06 9.68
N ASP A 102 12.31 0.63 10.11
CA ASP A 102 13.57 0.64 9.39
C ASP A 102 14.50 -0.50 9.81
N GLY A 103 14.19 -1.24 10.88
CA GLY A 103 14.95 -2.42 11.32
C GLY A 103 16.44 -2.15 11.52
N ARG A 104 16.83 -0.87 11.57
CA ARG A 104 18.18 -0.42 11.88
C ARG A 104 18.26 -0.36 13.39
N ASP A 105 19.25 -1.02 13.97
CA ASP A 105 19.75 -0.63 15.30
C ASP A 105 20.34 0.77 15.14
N VAL A 106 19.48 1.79 15.25
CA VAL A 106 19.93 3.16 15.40
C VAL A 106 20.39 3.29 16.84
N GLY A 107 21.71 3.29 17.05
CA GLY A 107 22.27 3.80 18.29
C GLY A 107 21.79 5.25 18.53
N GLU A 108 21.96 5.76 19.75
CA GLU A 108 21.53 7.12 20.14
C GLU A 108 22.01 8.24 19.18
N ASP A 109 23.06 7.96 18.40
CA ASP A 109 23.67 8.82 17.38
C ASP A 109 22.92 8.84 16.03
N ARG A 110 21.85 8.07 15.86
CA ARG A 110 21.04 7.97 14.62
C ARG A 110 21.82 7.58 13.35
N VAL A 111 23.04 7.05 13.51
CA VAL A 111 23.87 6.57 12.40
C VAL A 111 23.51 5.11 12.09
N PRO A 112 23.12 4.76 10.85
CA PRO A 112 22.91 3.37 10.45
C PRO A 112 24.23 2.59 10.56
N ARG A 113 24.34 1.72 11.58
CA ARG A 113 25.56 0.90 11.79
C ARG A 113 25.68 -0.25 10.80
N ASN A 114 24.56 -0.61 10.16
CA ASN A 114 24.53 -1.48 9.00
C ASN A 114 23.91 -0.69 7.84
N GLY A 115 24.71 -0.38 6.82
CA GLY A 115 24.23 0.05 5.49
C GLY A 115 23.47 -1.04 4.73
N GLY A 116 22.77 -1.93 5.44
CA GLY A 116 22.04 -3.06 4.90
C GLY A 116 20.75 -2.60 4.25
N GLN A 117 20.64 -2.89 2.96
CA GLN A 117 19.42 -2.92 2.16
C GLN A 117 18.19 -3.26 3.01
N LEU A 118 17.10 -2.49 2.91
CA LEU A 118 15.89 -2.81 3.68
C LEU A 118 15.45 -4.22 3.29
N ARG A 119 15.26 -5.06 4.30
CA ARG A 119 15.08 -6.51 4.13
C ARG A 119 13.99 -6.78 3.10
N VAL A 120 14.34 -7.56 2.07
CA VAL A 120 13.34 -8.17 1.20
C VAL A 120 12.49 -9.10 2.06
N ILE A 121 11.18 -8.86 2.08
CA ILE A 121 10.21 -9.65 2.83
C ILE A 121 9.46 -10.54 1.83
N PRO A 122 9.79 -11.82 1.68
CA PRO A 122 9.23 -12.65 0.62
C PRO A 122 7.88 -13.29 0.98
N THR A 123 7.33 -13.01 2.17
CA THR A 123 6.06 -13.54 2.67
C THR A 123 5.17 -12.40 3.18
N PRO A 124 3.83 -12.46 2.98
CA PRO A 124 2.89 -11.51 3.54
C PRO A 124 3.12 -11.34 5.04
N THR A 125 3.45 -10.12 5.47
CA THR A 125 3.73 -9.78 6.86
C THR A 125 2.72 -8.75 7.33
N ARG A 126 2.10 -9.01 8.48
CA ARG A 126 1.08 -8.13 9.07
C ARG A 126 1.72 -6.85 9.59
N VAL A 127 1.10 -5.71 9.29
CA VAL A 127 1.43 -4.41 9.88
C VAL A 127 0.42 -4.14 11.00
N ALA A 128 0.89 -4.08 12.25
CA ALA A 128 0.02 -3.92 13.42
C ALA A 128 -0.20 -2.44 13.78
N GLU A 129 0.88 -1.68 13.85
CA GLU A 129 0.87 -0.26 14.21
C GLU A 129 0.94 0.62 12.95
N PRO A 130 0.42 1.86 12.99
CA PRO A 130 -0.18 2.58 14.14
C PRO A 130 -1.72 2.56 14.15
N PHE A 131 -2.35 1.52 13.60
CA PHE A 131 -3.79 1.57 13.29
C PHE A 131 -4.70 1.37 14.51
N GLY A 132 -4.18 0.83 15.61
CA GLY A 132 -4.97 0.48 16.79
C GLY A 132 -6.11 -0.49 16.44
N HIS A 133 -7.35 -0.13 16.80
CA HIS A 133 -8.55 -0.92 16.52
C HIS A 133 -9.23 -0.56 15.18
N LYS A 134 -8.64 0.34 14.39
CA LYS A 134 -9.26 0.85 13.17
C LYS A 134 -9.18 -0.17 12.05
N LYS A 135 -10.28 -0.30 11.31
CA LYS A 135 -10.35 -1.20 10.14
C LYS A 135 -9.87 -0.46 8.90
N LEU A 136 -8.91 -1.03 8.19
CA LEU A 136 -8.46 -0.49 6.91
C LEU A 136 -9.38 -0.95 5.78
N VAL A 137 -9.73 -0.02 4.88
CA VAL A 137 -10.68 -0.28 3.79
C VAL A 137 -10.08 -0.08 2.42
N GLU A 138 -9.12 0.83 2.26
CA GLU A 138 -8.40 1.06 1.02
C GLU A 138 -6.88 0.94 1.22
N VAL A 139 -6.19 0.46 0.18
CA VAL A 139 -4.74 0.39 0.09
C VAL A 139 -4.32 0.73 -1.33
N ALA A 140 -3.26 1.52 -1.48
CA ALA A 140 -2.64 1.84 -2.75
C ALA A 140 -1.10 1.83 -2.60
N CYS A 141 -0.40 1.39 -3.64
CA CYS A 141 1.05 1.26 -3.64
C CYS A 141 1.63 2.08 -4.79
N GLY A 142 2.50 3.03 -4.48
CA GLY A 142 3.33 3.75 -5.45
C GLY A 142 4.68 3.06 -5.67
N ALA A 143 5.60 3.74 -6.36
CA ALA A 143 6.96 3.24 -6.53
C ALA A 143 7.79 3.31 -5.24
N ALA A 144 7.54 4.34 -4.44
CA ALA A 144 8.35 4.67 -3.27
C ALA A 144 7.58 4.61 -1.94
N HIS A 145 6.28 4.34 -1.96
CA HIS A 145 5.42 4.45 -0.79
C HIS A 145 4.18 3.54 -0.88
N THR A 146 3.53 3.35 0.26
CA THR A 146 2.23 2.69 0.40
C THR A 146 1.33 3.59 1.22
N VAL A 147 0.06 3.66 0.82
CA VAL A 147 -0.96 4.47 1.49
C VAL A 147 -2.14 3.59 1.84
N VAL A 148 -2.68 3.77 3.04
CA VAL A 148 -3.90 3.10 3.50
C VAL A 148 -4.90 4.09 4.06
N LEU A 149 -6.17 3.71 4.01
CA LEU A 149 -7.30 4.49 4.48
C LEU A 149 -8.12 3.68 5.48
N THR A 150 -8.50 4.29 6.60
CA THR A 150 -9.41 3.69 7.59
C THR A 150 -10.87 3.80 7.16
N ALA A 151 -11.71 2.88 7.64
CA ALA A 151 -13.15 2.94 7.46
C ALA A 151 -13.73 4.25 8.00
N LEU A 152 -14.83 4.71 7.41
CA LEU A 152 -15.66 5.73 8.04
C LEU A 152 -16.38 5.11 9.25
N GLU A 153 -16.41 5.87 10.33
CA GLU A 153 -17.29 5.59 11.47
C GLU A 153 -18.64 6.23 11.17
N ARG A 154 -19.73 5.49 11.44
CA ARG A 154 -21.09 5.95 11.17
C ARG A 154 -21.93 5.84 12.43
N SER A 155 -22.78 6.84 12.65
CA SER A 155 -23.82 6.80 13.67
C SER A 155 -24.85 5.70 13.36
N SER A 156 -25.75 5.44 14.32
CA SER A 156 -26.93 4.60 14.11
C SER A 156 -27.85 5.10 12.97
N SER A 157 -27.85 6.41 12.70
CA SER A 157 -28.57 7.02 11.57
C SER A 157 -27.80 6.96 10.23
N GLY A 158 -26.62 6.35 10.20
CA GLY A 158 -25.80 6.17 9.00
C GLY A 158 -24.94 7.37 8.60
N GLN A 159 -25.00 8.46 9.37
CA GLN A 159 -24.19 9.67 9.14
C GLN A 159 -22.73 9.43 9.53
N PRO A 160 -21.74 9.87 8.72
CA PRO A 160 -20.34 9.80 9.10
C PRO A 160 -20.06 10.62 10.37
N THR A 161 -19.46 9.99 11.38
CA THR A 161 -19.09 10.62 12.65
C THR A 161 -17.58 10.75 12.83
N GLY A 162 -16.80 10.10 11.96
CA GLY A 162 -15.34 10.02 12.06
C GLY A 162 -14.74 9.06 11.04
N GLY A 163 -13.47 8.72 11.23
CA GLY A 163 -12.73 7.80 10.36
C GLY A 163 -12.19 8.47 9.10
N GLY A 164 -11.98 7.70 8.03
CA GLY A 164 -11.42 8.22 6.78
C GLY A 164 -9.99 8.76 6.94
N GLU A 165 -9.26 8.21 7.91
CA GLU A 165 -7.90 8.63 8.22
C GLU A 165 -6.92 7.99 7.26
N VAL A 166 -5.97 8.79 6.78
CA VAL A 166 -4.96 8.36 5.82
C VAL A 166 -3.65 8.11 6.53
N TYR A 167 -3.00 7.00 6.22
CA TYR A 167 -1.69 6.63 6.73
C TYR A 167 -0.75 6.32 5.57
N VAL A 168 0.51 6.78 5.68
CA VAL A 168 1.53 6.61 4.65
C VAL A 168 2.80 6.01 5.22
N ALA A 169 3.46 5.16 4.44
CA ALA A 169 4.83 4.71 4.69
C ALA A 169 5.62 4.73 3.38
N GLY A 170 6.88 5.13 3.41
CA GLY A 170 7.68 5.27 2.20
C GLY A 170 8.80 6.28 2.31
N SER A 171 9.45 6.54 1.17
CA SER A 171 10.64 7.38 1.16
C SER A 171 10.29 8.86 1.01
N ASN A 172 11.24 9.70 1.38
CA ASN A 172 11.19 11.15 1.12
C ASN A 172 11.08 11.49 -0.36
N HIS A 173 11.37 10.55 -1.27
CA HIS A 173 11.13 10.75 -2.70
C HIS A 173 9.64 10.97 -3.01
N ALA A 174 8.73 10.41 -2.21
CA ALA A 174 7.28 10.59 -2.39
C ALA A 174 6.61 11.37 -1.24
N LEU A 175 7.16 11.33 -0.02
CA LEU A 175 6.47 11.76 1.20
C LEU A 175 7.09 12.99 1.90
N ASP A 176 7.93 13.78 1.22
CA ASP A 176 8.77 14.88 1.77
C ASP A 176 9.83 14.40 2.78
N LYS A 177 9.43 13.52 3.70
CA LYS A 177 10.25 12.91 4.75
C LYS A 177 10.30 11.40 4.58
N PHE A 178 11.36 10.79 5.11
CA PHE A 178 11.50 9.34 5.17
C PHE A 178 10.61 8.79 6.28
N THR A 179 9.68 7.91 5.92
CA THR A 179 8.60 7.43 6.78
C THR A 179 8.61 5.89 6.81
N PRO A 180 9.49 5.26 7.61
CA PRO A 180 9.69 3.81 7.58
C PRO A 180 8.58 3.01 8.29
N GLN A 181 7.76 3.67 9.10
CA GLN A 181 6.55 3.13 9.71
C GLN A 181 5.36 3.92 9.21
N PHE A 182 4.20 3.27 9.07
CA PHE A 182 2.99 3.99 8.71
C PHE A 182 2.75 5.15 9.68
N THR A 183 2.53 6.33 9.13
CA THR A 183 2.31 7.56 9.89
C THR A 183 1.03 8.21 9.40
N ARG A 184 0.22 8.71 10.34
CA ARG A 184 -1.01 9.41 10.01
C ARG A 184 -0.68 10.70 9.26
N VAL A 185 -1.42 10.98 8.19
CA VAL A 185 -1.31 12.21 7.44
C VAL A 185 -2.30 13.24 7.99
N GLU A 186 -1.79 14.44 8.29
CA GLU A 186 -2.63 15.58 8.65
C GLU A 186 -3.07 16.33 7.39
N ILE A 187 -4.35 16.71 7.33
CA ILE A 187 -4.93 17.44 6.21
C ILE A 187 -5.50 18.75 6.76
N LYS A 188 -4.75 19.84 6.60
CA LYS A 188 -4.96 21.12 7.31
C LYS A 188 -6.18 21.93 6.85
N SER A 189 -6.84 21.54 5.76
CA SER A 189 -7.91 22.31 5.11
C SER A 189 -9.27 21.60 5.10
N LEU A 190 -9.50 20.64 5.99
CA LEU A 190 -10.79 19.95 6.08
C LEU A 190 -11.68 20.64 7.12
N SER A 191 -12.93 20.91 6.73
CA SER A 191 -14.02 21.02 7.71
C SER A 191 -14.07 19.71 8.50
N SER A 192 -14.48 19.76 9.77
CA SER A 192 -14.58 18.56 10.63
C SER A 192 -15.50 17.47 10.08
N MET A 193 -16.28 17.75 9.04
CA MET A 193 -17.18 16.80 8.37
C MET A 193 -16.59 16.16 7.10
N VAL A 194 -15.47 16.65 6.57
CA VAL A 194 -14.91 16.13 5.31
C VAL A 194 -13.96 14.99 5.59
N MET A 195 -14.29 13.80 5.09
CA MET A 195 -13.52 12.57 5.31
C MET A 195 -13.00 12.01 4.00
N MET A 196 -11.90 11.25 4.03
CA MET A 196 -11.38 10.61 2.81
C MET A 196 -12.06 9.26 2.59
N VAL A 197 -12.41 8.97 1.33
CA VAL A 197 -13.13 7.73 0.95
C VAL A 197 -12.40 6.88 -0.06
N LYS A 198 -11.41 7.44 -0.76
CA LYS A 198 -10.63 6.71 -1.77
C LYS A 198 -9.19 7.21 -1.81
N VAL A 199 -8.29 6.28 -2.13
CA VAL A 199 -6.87 6.58 -2.33
C VAL A 199 -6.37 5.95 -3.62
N GLY A 200 -5.47 6.65 -4.30
CA GLY A 200 -4.70 6.16 -5.43
C GLY A 200 -3.26 6.68 -5.36
N CYS A 201 -2.33 5.91 -5.93
CA CYS A 201 -0.91 6.28 -5.96
C CYS A 201 -0.39 6.24 -7.39
N GLY A 202 0.36 7.27 -7.78
CA GLY A 202 1.30 7.20 -8.88
C GLY A 202 2.67 6.72 -8.40
N PRO A 203 3.72 6.81 -9.25
CA PRO A 203 5.07 6.43 -8.86
C PRO A 203 5.57 7.16 -7.61
N ALA A 204 5.34 8.48 -7.54
CA ALA A 204 5.86 9.34 -6.47
C ALA A 204 4.86 10.39 -5.96
N HIS A 205 3.57 10.24 -6.28
CA HIS A 205 2.50 11.10 -5.77
C HIS A 205 1.30 10.26 -5.29
N THR A 206 0.47 10.84 -4.44
CA THR A 206 -0.78 10.26 -3.94
C THR A 206 -1.94 11.16 -4.32
N ALA A 207 -3.09 10.55 -4.58
CA ALA A 207 -4.38 11.22 -4.78
C ALA A 207 -5.42 10.65 -3.81
N LEU A 208 -6.26 11.53 -3.25
CA LEU A 208 -7.38 11.18 -2.38
C LEU A 208 -8.66 11.80 -2.91
N VAL A 209 -9.77 11.12 -2.67
CA VAL A 209 -11.11 11.65 -2.90
C VAL A 209 -11.83 11.78 -1.57
N SER A 210 -12.44 12.94 -1.32
CA SER A 210 -13.22 13.21 -0.11
C SER A 210 -14.68 12.75 -0.23
N THR A 211 -15.40 12.75 0.89
CA THR A 211 -16.87 12.53 0.94
C THR A 211 -17.65 13.56 0.13
N GLU A 212 -17.08 14.74 -0.12
CA GLU A 212 -17.69 15.81 -0.91
C GLU A 212 -17.27 15.75 -2.40
N GLY A 213 -16.51 14.73 -2.80
CA GLY A 213 -16.04 14.56 -4.17
C GLY A 213 -14.81 15.41 -4.52
N GLU A 214 -14.19 16.04 -3.53
CA GLU A 214 -13.01 16.87 -3.73
C GLU A 214 -11.75 16.02 -3.90
N LEU A 215 -10.86 16.46 -4.79
CA LEU A 215 -9.58 15.81 -5.07
C LEU A 215 -8.47 16.49 -4.27
N TYR A 216 -7.71 15.69 -3.52
CA TYR A 216 -6.50 16.13 -2.84
C TYR A 216 -5.31 15.36 -3.37
N THR A 217 -4.19 16.03 -3.63
CA THR A 217 -2.96 15.38 -4.12
C THR A 217 -1.74 15.91 -3.39
N TRP A 218 -0.72 15.05 -3.26
CA TRP A 218 0.61 15.44 -2.78
C TRP A 218 1.69 14.49 -3.28
N GLY A 219 2.95 14.82 -3.00
CA GLY A 219 4.13 14.15 -3.50
C GLY A 219 4.74 14.87 -4.70
N LYS A 220 5.61 14.19 -5.43
CA LYS A 220 6.34 14.79 -6.55
C LYS A 220 5.42 15.16 -7.70
N ASN A 221 5.58 16.39 -8.19
CA ASN A 221 4.81 16.95 -9.29
C ASN A 221 5.56 16.89 -10.62
N VAL A 222 5.97 15.69 -11.03
CA VAL A 222 6.68 15.51 -12.30
C VAL A 222 5.67 15.65 -13.44
N GLY A 223 5.87 16.64 -14.31
CA GLY A 223 5.01 16.87 -15.47
C GLY A 223 3.58 17.27 -15.10
N GLY A 224 3.36 17.86 -13.93
CA GLY A 224 2.00 18.24 -13.49
C GLY A 224 1.19 17.07 -12.91
N SER A 225 1.83 15.95 -12.56
CA SER A 225 1.14 14.73 -12.11
C SER A 225 0.28 14.90 -10.87
N THR A 226 0.50 15.94 -10.06
CA THR A 226 -0.36 16.23 -8.90
C THR A 226 -1.54 17.14 -9.25
N GLY A 227 -1.60 17.71 -10.45
CA GLY A 227 -2.61 18.71 -10.85
C GLY A 227 -2.33 20.11 -10.31
N HIS A 228 -1.20 20.33 -9.62
CA HIS A 228 -0.75 21.64 -9.16
C HIS A 228 0.21 22.29 -10.16
N ALA A 229 0.48 23.59 -9.98
CA ALA A 229 1.36 24.35 -10.85
C ALA A 229 2.72 23.66 -11.05
N VAL A 230 3.14 23.50 -12.31
CA VAL A 230 4.31 22.70 -12.72
C VAL A 230 5.65 23.24 -12.19
N ASN A 231 5.68 24.51 -11.77
CA ASN A 231 6.83 25.14 -11.12
C ASN A 231 6.98 24.75 -9.65
N VAL A 232 6.00 24.05 -9.07
CA VAL A 232 6.07 23.49 -7.72
C VAL A 232 6.43 22.00 -7.84
N PRO A 233 7.70 21.61 -7.65
CA PRO A 233 8.18 20.24 -7.95
C PRO A 233 7.74 19.19 -6.92
N LEU A 234 7.38 19.62 -5.71
CA LEU A 234 6.96 18.76 -4.62
C LEU A 234 5.82 19.45 -3.86
N ILE A 235 4.71 18.73 -3.71
CA ILE A 235 3.61 19.11 -2.85
C ILE A 235 3.79 18.31 -1.55
N THR A 236 4.09 18.97 -0.44
CA THR A 236 4.59 18.31 0.77
C THR A 236 3.47 17.72 1.63
N GLU A 237 2.24 18.21 1.48
CA GLU A 237 1.07 17.77 2.23
C GLU A 237 -0.17 17.70 1.33
N PRO A 238 -1.19 16.90 1.68
CA PRO A 238 -2.40 16.77 0.88
C PRO A 238 -3.04 18.13 0.62
N THR A 239 -3.00 18.54 -0.65
CA THR A 239 -3.48 19.86 -1.08
C THR A 239 -4.63 19.67 -2.04
N ARG A 240 -5.74 20.39 -1.80
CA ARG A 240 -6.91 20.36 -2.67
C ARG A 240 -6.54 20.82 -4.07
N VAL A 241 -6.87 20.03 -5.08
CA VAL A 241 -6.69 20.41 -6.49
C VAL A 241 -7.82 21.36 -6.85
N GLY A 242 -7.48 22.63 -7.03
CA GLY A 242 -8.42 23.65 -7.50
C GLY A 242 -8.58 23.59 -9.02
N CYS A 243 -9.81 23.78 -9.50
CA CYS A 243 -10.10 24.20 -10.87
C CYS A 243 -10.16 25.72 -10.95
#